data_AF-A0A935U4A6-F1
#
_entry.id   AF-A0A935U4A6-F1
#
_cell.length_a   1.000
_cell.length_b   1.000
_cell.length_c   1.000
_cell.angle_alpha   90.00
_cell.angle_beta   90.00
_cell.angle_gamma   90.00
#
_symmetry.space_group_name_H-M   'P 1'
#
loop_
_entity.id
_entity.type
_entity.pdbx_description
1 polymer ?
#
loop_
_entity_poly.entity_id
_entity_poly.type
_entity_poly.pdbx_seq_one_letter_code
_entity_poly.pdbx_strand_id
1 'polypeptide(L)'
;MRSLFLLLILTTTSAIAIADDARFATHLHAKFQVKGCTACHDYHEERLKGIAFSTHKGRKVESCRMCHNQAVTGFEHPEDWFARPNLYTSGMNAKDTCESTKKAMNAEFKSQALLAKEMRKHLLEDPRVLWGVEGATPKSGMLPEKKKQEDTVKGGPAEWKAQVEAWIQAGMPCD
;
A
#
# COMPACT_ATOMS: atom_id res chain seq x y z
N MET A 1 14.60 57.33 -10.13
CA MET A 1 13.42 56.44 -10.01
C MET A 1 13.50 55.39 -11.11
N ARG A 2 13.10 54.15 -10.79
CA ARG A 2 13.02 52.94 -11.64
C ARG A 2 14.13 51.93 -11.39
N SER A 3 13.69 50.67 -11.40
CA SER A 3 14.44 49.42 -11.21
C SER A 3 14.62 48.97 -9.76
N LEU A 4 13.50 48.73 -9.06
CA LEU A 4 13.48 47.81 -7.91
C LEU A 4 12.17 47.02 -7.91
N PHE A 5 11.91 46.24 -8.95
CA PHE A 5 10.76 45.34 -9.04
C PHE A 5 11.10 44.15 -9.94
N LEU A 6 11.94 43.21 -9.46
CA LEU A 6 12.20 41.94 -10.15
C LEU A 6 12.85 40.93 -9.19
N LEU A 7 12.26 40.75 -8.01
CA LEU A 7 12.72 39.72 -7.06
C LEU A 7 11.56 39.20 -6.20
N LEU A 8 10.46 38.79 -6.84
CA LEU A 8 9.33 38.19 -6.11
C LEU A 8 8.47 37.24 -6.98
N ILE A 9 9.07 36.37 -7.81
CA ILE A 9 8.29 35.38 -8.61
C ILE A 9 9.01 34.02 -8.71
N LEU A 10 9.83 33.62 -7.73
CA LEU A 10 10.52 32.32 -7.78
C LEU A 10 10.27 31.40 -6.58
N THR A 11 9.25 31.68 -5.76
CA THR A 11 8.93 30.89 -4.57
C THR A 11 7.57 30.19 -4.62
N THR A 12 6.72 30.46 -5.61
CA THR A 12 5.36 29.90 -5.68
C THR A 12 5.25 28.60 -6.48
N THR A 13 6.20 28.27 -7.36
CA THR A 13 6.15 27.05 -8.18
C THR A 13 6.56 25.80 -7.40
N SER A 14 7.50 25.91 -6.46
CA SER A 14 7.97 24.77 -5.66
C SER A 14 6.91 24.24 -4.69
N ALA A 15 6.05 25.11 -4.16
CA ALA A 15 4.99 24.70 -3.24
C ALA A 15 3.89 23.85 -3.91
N ILE A 16 3.61 24.11 -5.19
CA ILE A 16 2.59 23.37 -5.95
C ILE A 16 3.08 21.96 -6.28
N ALA A 17 4.35 21.82 -6.69
CA ALA A 17 4.95 20.51 -6.97
C ALA A 17 4.99 19.62 -5.72
N ILE A 18 5.39 20.18 -4.56
CA ILE A 18 5.41 19.44 -3.28
C ILE A 18 3.99 19.04 -2.84
N ALA A 19 3.00 19.90 -3.09
CA ALA A 19 1.60 19.59 -2.76
C ALA A 19 1.04 18.46 -3.63
N ASP A 20 1.40 18.39 -4.92
CA ASP A 20 0.95 17.32 -5.82
C ASP A 20 1.61 15.98 -5.50
N ASP A 21 2.94 15.97 -5.27
CA ASP A 21 3.73 14.78 -4.89
C ASP A 21 3.21 14.08 -3.62
N ALA A 22 2.48 14.83 -2.79
CA ALA A 22 1.88 14.34 -1.55
C ALA A 22 0.42 13.87 -1.68
N ARG A 23 -0.23 13.99 -2.85
CA ARG A 23 -1.63 13.59 -3.02
C ARG A 23 -1.77 12.09 -3.20
N PHE A 24 -2.62 11.49 -2.36
CA PHE A 24 -2.95 10.07 -2.45
C PHE A 24 -3.53 9.72 -3.83
N ALA A 25 -4.47 10.54 -4.31
CA ALA A 25 -5.16 10.29 -5.58
C ALA A 25 -4.21 10.28 -6.79
N THR A 26 -3.18 11.14 -6.79
CA THR A 26 -2.24 11.26 -7.90
C THR A 26 -1.21 10.13 -7.90
N HIS A 27 -0.58 9.84 -6.76
CA HIS A 27 0.62 8.99 -6.72
C HIS A 27 0.42 7.60 -6.12
N LEU A 28 -0.54 7.42 -5.21
CA LEU A 28 -0.70 6.19 -4.45
C LEU A 28 -1.92 5.38 -4.87
N HIS A 29 -3.04 6.00 -5.21
CA HIS A 29 -4.30 5.28 -5.45
C HIS A 29 -4.16 4.16 -6.47
N ALA A 30 -3.61 4.44 -7.67
CA ALA A 30 -3.41 3.41 -8.69
C ALA A 30 -2.56 2.24 -8.18
N LYS A 31 -1.56 2.52 -7.33
CA LYS A 31 -0.67 1.51 -6.73
C LYS A 31 -1.40 0.63 -5.73
N PHE A 32 -2.40 1.16 -5.02
CA PHE A 32 -3.24 0.37 -4.11
C PHE A 32 -4.22 -0.55 -4.86
N GLN A 33 -4.49 -0.29 -6.15
CA GLN A 33 -5.46 -1.04 -6.96
C GLN A 33 -4.86 -2.20 -7.75
N VAL A 34 -3.52 -2.36 -7.76
CA VAL A 34 -2.87 -3.50 -8.44
C VAL A 34 -3.23 -4.83 -7.78
N LYS A 35 -3.20 -5.93 -8.54
CA LYS A 35 -3.47 -7.29 -8.00
C LYS A 35 -2.50 -7.71 -6.91
N GLY A 36 -1.26 -7.24 -6.94
CA GLY A 36 -0.29 -7.43 -5.85
C GLY A 36 -0.80 -6.95 -4.49
N CYS A 37 -1.59 -5.88 -4.43
CA CYS A 37 -2.18 -5.37 -3.20
C CYS A 37 -3.59 -5.94 -2.98
N THR A 38 -4.45 -5.86 -4.00
CA THR A 38 -5.87 -6.22 -3.88
C THR A 38 -6.08 -7.72 -3.64
N ALA A 39 -5.18 -8.61 -4.07
CA ALA A 39 -5.29 -10.05 -3.77
C ALA A 39 -5.43 -10.36 -2.26
N CYS A 40 -4.72 -9.61 -1.42
CA CYS A 40 -4.80 -9.73 0.03
C CYS A 40 -6.08 -9.07 0.58
N HIS A 41 -6.41 -7.87 0.13
CA HIS A 41 -7.61 -7.13 0.56
C HIS A 41 -8.92 -7.82 0.15
N ASP A 42 -8.90 -8.55 -0.95
CA ASP A 42 -10.06 -9.23 -1.52
C ASP A 42 -10.13 -10.69 -1.04
N TYR A 43 -9.18 -11.14 -0.21
CA TYR A 43 -9.00 -12.57 0.10
C TYR A 43 -10.29 -13.26 0.56
N HIS A 44 -11.05 -12.59 1.42
CA HIS A 44 -12.32 -13.07 2.00
C HIS A 44 -13.58 -12.48 1.33
N GLU A 45 -13.46 -11.78 0.20
CA GLU A 45 -14.63 -11.18 -0.48
C GLU A 45 -15.21 -12.11 -1.55
N GLU A 46 -16.38 -12.69 -1.26
CA GLU A 46 -17.02 -13.69 -2.12
C GLU A 46 -17.47 -13.10 -3.46
N ARG A 47 -18.03 -11.88 -3.46
CA ARG A 47 -18.52 -11.20 -4.67
C ARG A 47 -17.42 -11.05 -5.73
N LEU A 48 -16.16 -11.02 -5.29
CA LEU A 48 -15.00 -10.80 -6.14
C LEU A 48 -14.22 -12.08 -6.41
N LYS A 49 -14.75 -13.22 -5.94
CA LYS A 49 -14.09 -14.52 -6.02
C LYS A 49 -12.70 -14.47 -5.39
N GLY A 50 -12.63 -13.86 -4.20
CA GLY A 50 -11.44 -13.77 -3.37
C GLY A 50 -10.67 -15.10 -3.29
N ILE A 51 -9.38 -15.03 -3.01
CA ILE A 51 -8.48 -16.20 -3.05
C ILE A 51 -8.97 -17.32 -2.11
N ALA A 52 -9.63 -16.99 -0.99
CA ALA A 52 -10.26 -17.96 -0.08
C ALA A 52 -11.31 -18.85 -0.76
N PHE A 53 -12.00 -18.35 -1.80
CA PHE A 53 -13.08 -19.05 -2.51
C PHE A 53 -12.63 -19.68 -3.82
N SER A 54 -11.43 -19.34 -4.30
CA SER A 54 -10.84 -19.93 -5.51
C SER A 54 -9.73 -20.92 -5.14
N THR A 55 -8.47 -20.49 -5.18
CA THR A 55 -7.31 -21.39 -5.04
C THR A 55 -7.09 -21.88 -3.61
N HIS A 56 -7.68 -21.22 -2.61
CA HIS A 56 -7.59 -21.59 -1.19
C HIS A 56 -8.87 -22.22 -0.63
N LYS A 57 -9.87 -22.49 -1.47
CA LYS A 57 -11.13 -23.10 -1.04
C LYS A 57 -10.89 -24.47 -0.39
N GLY A 58 -11.38 -24.65 0.83
CA GLY A 58 -11.29 -25.92 1.57
C GLY A 58 -9.90 -26.24 2.13
N ARG A 59 -8.92 -25.33 2.03
CA ARG A 59 -7.61 -25.50 2.66
C ARG A 59 -7.72 -25.35 4.17
N LYS A 60 -7.08 -26.25 4.92
CA LYS A 60 -6.93 -26.15 6.38
C LYS A 60 -5.73 -25.25 6.72
N VAL A 61 -5.73 -24.63 7.90
CA VAL A 61 -4.67 -23.70 8.35
C VAL A 61 -3.28 -24.35 8.27
N GLU A 62 -3.17 -25.65 8.53
CA GLU A 62 -1.91 -26.39 8.45
C GLU A 62 -1.31 -26.36 7.04
N SER A 63 -2.15 -26.39 6.01
CA SER A 63 -1.70 -26.33 4.62
C SER A 63 -1.22 -24.94 4.19
N CYS A 64 -1.62 -23.88 4.92
CA CYS A 64 -1.15 -22.52 4.68
C CYS A 64 0.35 -22.42 4.97
N ARG A 65 0.85 -23.09 6.02
CA ARG A 65 2.25 -23.05 6.45
C ARG A 65 3.23 -23.63 5.42
N MET A 66 2.76 -24.51 4.54
CA MET A 66 3.60 -25.05 3.46
C MET A 66 4.05 -23.97 2.48
N CYS A 67 3.20 -22.98 2.21
CA CYS A 67 3.49 -21.87 1.31
C CYS A 67 3.81 -20.57 2.05
N HIS A 68 3.22 -20.33 3.23
CA HIS A 68 3.36 -19.10 4.00
C HIS A 68 4.32 -19.25 5.18
N ASN A 69 5.51 -19.80 4.92
CA ASN A 69 6.60 -19.85 5.90
C ASN A 69 7.51 -18.62 5.76
N GLN A 70 8.34 -18.37 6.77
CA GLN A 70 9.25 -17.23 6.84
C GLN A 70 10.16 -17.09 5.59
N ALA A 71 10.60 -18.19 4.99
CA ALA A 71 11.46 -18.14 3.80
C ALA A 71 10.72 -17.65 2.54
N VAL A 72 9.38 -17.77 2.52
CA VAL A 72 8.54 -17.29 1.41
C VAL A 72 7.96 -15.92 1.70
N THR A 73 7.41 -15.73 2.90
CA THR A 73 6.62 -14.55 3.25
C THR A 73 7.38 -13.52 4.07
N GLY A 74 8.51 -13.87 4.68
CA GLY A 74 9.24 -13.00 5.59
C GLY A 74 8.64 -12.86 6.99
N PHE A 75 7.45 -13.42 7.25
CA PHE A 75 6.85 -13.38 8.59
C PHE A 75 7.46 -14.44 9.51
N GLU A 76 7.72 -14.06 10.76
CA GLU A 76 8.13 -14.99 11.81
C GLU A 76 7.03 -16.03 12.09
N HIS A 77 5.77 -15.58 12.08
CA HIS A 77 4.60 -16.44 12.30
C HIS A 77 3.74 -16.52 11.02
N PRO A 78 3.53 -17.73 10.45
CA PRO A 78 2.72 -17.93 9.23
C PRO A 78 1.31 -17.34 9.27
N GLU A 79 0.69 -17.35 10.44
CA GLU A 79 -0.62 -16.78 10.73
C GLU A 79 -0.70 -15.26 10.52
N ASP A 80 0.42 -14.54 10.55
CA ASP A 80 0.46 -13.10 10.32
C ASP A 80 0.30 -12.72 8.84
N TRP A 81 0.40 -13.70 7.94
CA TRP A 81 0.27 -13.48 6.49
C TRP A 81 -1.16 -13.07 6.07
N PHE A 82 -2.19 -13.39 6.85
CA PHE A 82 -3.56 -13.07 6.46
C PHE A 82 -3.82 -11.58 6.52
N ALA A 83 -4.41 -11.01 5.46
CA ALA A 83 -4.84 -9.63 5.45
C ALA A 83 -5.87 -9.37 6.56
N ARG A 84 -6.02 -8.11 6.96
CA ARG A 84 -7.05 -7.75 7.93
C ARG A 84 -8.44 -8.08 7.35
N PRO A 85 -9.31 -8.78 8.09
CA PRO A 85 -10.67 -9.03 7.64
C PRO A 85 -11.40 -7.69 7.46
N ASN A 86 -12.33 -7.65 6.49
CA ASN A 86 -13.21 -6.51 6.21
C ASN A 86 -12.52 -5.22 5.71
N LEU A 87 -11.26 -5.28 5.26
CA LEU A 87 -10.62 -4.19 4.52
C LEU A 87 -10.45 -4.57 3.05
N TYR A 88 -11.55 -4.45 2.31
CA TYR A 88 -11.57 -4.58 0.86
C TYR A 88 -11.33 -3.22 0.21
N THR A 89 -10.43 -3.13 -0.77
CA THR A 89 -10.07 -1.85 -1.41
C THR A 89 -10.23 -1.83 -2.93
N SER A 90 -10.46 -2.97 -3.59
CA SER A 90 -10.52 -2.99 -5.05
C SER A 90 -11.72 -2.21 -5.59
N GLY A 91 -11.52 -1.44 -6.66
CA GLY A 91 -12.58 -0.65 -7.28
C GLY A 91 -13.10 0.51 -6.43
N MET A 92 -12.54 0.78 -5.26
CA MET A 92 -12.79 2.01 -4.52
C MET A 92 -12.14 3.18 -5.26
N ASN A 93 -12.78 4.36 -5.20
CA ASN A 93 -12.12 5.59 -5.63
C ASN A 93 -10.98 5.97 -4.66
N ALA A 94 -10.20 6.99 -5.01
CA ALA A 94 -9.04 7.42 -4.22
C ALA A 94 -9.39 7.79 -2.78
N LYS A 95 -10.45 8.58 -2.61
CA LYS A 95 -10.89 9.05 -1.29
C LYS A 95 -11.31 7.90 -0.40
N ASP A 96 -12.19 7.02 -0.89
CA ASP A 96 -12.70 5.88 -0.14
C ASP A 96 -11.58 4.89 0.22
N THR A 97 -10.62 4.68 -0.69
CA THR A 97 -9.44 3.85 -0.44
C THR A 97 -8.60 4.44 0.70
N CYS A 98 -8.32 5.74 0.65
CA CYS A 98 -7.54 6.45 1.66
C CYS A 98 -8.22 6.41 3.04
N GLU A 99 -9.49 6.78 3.10
CA GLU A 99 -10.26 6.83 4.34
C GLU A 99 -10.44 5.43 4.97
N SER A 100 -10.74 4.41 4.17
CA SER A 100 -10.87 3.03 4.64
C SER A 100 -9.55 2.49 5.19
N THR A 101 -8.43 2.78 4.52
CA THR A 101 -7.09 2.37 4.98
C THR A 101 -6.75 3.02 6.32
N LYS A 102 -7.01 4.33 6.47
CA LYS A 102 -6.82 5.06 7.75
C LYS A 102 -7.72 4.49 8.84
N LYS A 103 -8.99 4.22 8.54
CA LYS A 103 -9.95 3.64 9.48
C LYS A 103 -9.52 2.27 9.96
N ALA A 104 -9.04 1.39 9.08
CA ALA A 104 -8.54 0.07 9.46
C ALA A 104 -7.28 0.10 10.35
N MET A 105 -6.57 1.22 10.36
CA MET A 105 -5.51 1.52 11.31
C MET A 105 -6.04 2.11 12.63
N ASN A 106 -7.35 2.10 12.88
CA ASN A 106 -8.01 2.71 14.04
C ASN A 106 -7.68 4.20 14.20
N ALA A 107 -7.66 4.95 13.09
CA ALA A 107 -7.27 6.36 13.07
C ALA A 107 -8.03 7.23 14.07
N GLU A 108 -9.32 6.96 14.31
CA GLU A 108 -10.17 7.76 15.23
C GLU A 108 -9.67 7.75 16.68
N PHE A 109 -8.97 6.69 17.08
CA PHE A 109 -8.46 6.52 18.45
C PHE A 109 -6.96 6.86 18.58
N LYS A 110 -6.32 7.34 17.51
CA LYS A 110 -4.88 7.57 17.45
C LYS A 110 -4.58 9.05 17.29
N SER A 111 -3.49 9.49 17.90
CA SER A 111 -2.87 10.77 17.50
C SER A 111 -2.36 10.67 16.06
N GLN A 112 -2.25 11.82 15.39
CA GLN A 112 -1.70 11.87 14.02
C GLN A 112 -0.32 11.19 13.96
N ALA A 113 0.58 11.51 14.90
CA ALA A 113 1.91 10.90 14.99
C ALA A 113 1.88 9.37 15.10
N LEU A 114 0.95 8.82 15.90
CA LEU A 114 0.81 7.37 16.04
C LEU A 114 0.22 6.74 14.77
N LEU A 115 -0.77 7.38 14.14
CA LEU A 115 -1.30 6.93 12.86
C LEU A 115 -0.22 6.91 11.77
N ALA A 116 0.58 7.97 11.65
CA ALA A 116 1.69 8.07 10.71
C ALA A 116 2.73 6.98 10.93
N LYS A 117 3.08 6.69 12.19
CA LYS A 117 4.01 5.59 12.53
C LYS A 117 3.49 4.23 12.07
N GLU A 118 2.23 3.93 12.37
CA GLU A 118 1.60 2.65 12.02
C GLU A 118 1.39 2.51 10.51
N MET A 119 1.02 3.59 9.84
CA MET A 119 0.90 3.63 8.38
C MET A 119 2.25 3.39 7.71
N ARG A 120 3.31 4.07 8.18
CA ARG A 120 4.67 3.87 7.69
C ARG A 120 5.11 2.41 7.86
N LYS A 121 4.91 1.84 9.06
CA LYS A 121 5.24 0.44 9.34
C LYS A 121 4.51 -0.50 8.38
N HIS A 122 3.21 -0.31 8.20
CA HIS A 122 2.44 -1.15 7.28
C HIS A 122 2.91 -1.00 5.83
N LEU A 123 3.07 0.22 5.32
CA LEU A 123 3.37 0.41 3.90
C LEU A 123 4.83 0.12 3.53
N LEU A 124 5.78 0.24 4.47
CA LEU A 124 7.22 0.11 4.17
C LEU A 124 7.88 -1.13 4.75
N GLU A 125 7.28 -1.78 5.75
CA GLU A 125 7.91 -2.91 6.44
C GLU A 125 7.07 -4.18 6.39
N ASP A 126 5.76 -4.08 6.12
CA ASP A 126 4.89 -5.25 6.03
C ASP A 126 5.28 -6.13 4.82
N PRO A 127 5.70 -7.39 5.06
CA PRO A 127 6.13 -8.25 3.97
C PRO A 127 5.03 -8.52 2.91
N ARG A 128 3.75 -8.39 3.26
CA ARG A 128 2.64 -8.49 2.28
C ARG A 128 2.67 -7.33 1.29
N VAL A 129 2.91 -6.11 1.79
CA VAL A 129 3.03 -4.92 0.95
C VAL A 129 4.30 -5.02 0.10
N LEU A 130 5.43 -5.40 0.70
CA LEU A 130 6.69 -5.57 -0.04
C LEU A 130 6.60 -6.69 -1.10
N TRP A 131 5.80 -7.72 -0.89
CA TRP A 131 5.52 -8.71 -1.93
C TRP A 131 4.80 -8.09 -3.14
N GLY A 132 3.87 -7.15 -2.91
CA GLY A 132 3.11 -6.45 -3.94
C GLY A 132 3.89 -5.36 -4.70
N VAL A 133 5.07 -4.95 -4.20
CA VAL A 133 5.93 -3.93 -4.82
C VAL A 133 7.04 -4.60 -5.63
N GLU A 134 7.16 -4.21 -6.90
CA GLU A 134 8.14 -4.77 -7.82
C GLU A 134 9.57 -4.63 -7.29
N GLY A 135 10.31 -5.73 -7.18
CA GLY A 135 11.71 -5.71 -6.76
C GLY A 135 11.97 -5.25 -5.32
N ALA A 136 10.94 -5.10 -4.47
CA ALA A 136 11.14 -4.78 -3.06
C ALA A 136 11.80 -5.92 -2.27
N THR A 137 11.63 -7.16 -2.72
CA THR A 137 12.32 -8.35 -2.22
C THR A 137 12.68 -9.27 -3.39
N PRO A 138 13.61 -10.24 -3.23
CA PRO A 138 13.86 -11.27 -4.23
C PRO A 138 12.65 -12.16 -4.57
N LYS A 139 11.57 -12.09 -3.77
CA LYS A 139 10.34 -12.87 -3.93
C LYS A 139 9.12 -12.01 -4.26
N SER A 140 9.30 -10.71 -4.54
CA SER A 140 8.20 -9.83 -4.89
C SER A 140 7.42 -10.37 -6.11
N GLY A 141 6.11 -10.44 -5.98
CA GLY A 141 5.19 -10.99 -6.98
C GLY A 141 5.33 -12.50 -7.24
N MET A 142 6.20 -13.23 -6.54
CA MET A 142 6.36 -14.67 -6.78
C MET A 142 5.16 -15.44 -6.23
N LEU A 143 4.55 -16.24 -7.08
CA LEU A 143 3.46 -17.16 -6.77
C LEU A 143 4.02 -18.60 -6.69
N PRO A 144 3.25 -19.56 -6.13
CA PRO A 144 3.60 -20.98 -6.19
C PRO A 144 3.89 -21.46 -7.62
N GLU A 145 4.62 -22.58 -7.73
CA GLU A 145 4.97 -23.21 -9.03
C GLU A 145 5.78 -22.29 -9.96
N LYS A 146 6.57 -21.36 -9.40
CA LYS A 146 7.40 -20.40 -10.13
C LYS A 146 6.58 -19.46 -11.04
N LYS A 147 5.28 -19.31 -10.78
CA LYS A 147 4.44 -18.29 -11.44
C LYS A 147 4.75 -16.91 -10.87
N LYS A 148 4.36 -15.87 -11.61
CA LYS A 148 4.57 -14.47 -11.21
C LYS A 148 3.28 -13.66 -11.33
N GLN A 149 3.02 -12.83 -10.33
CA GLN A 149 2.03 -11.76 -10.37
C GLN A 149 2.65 -10.57 -11.10
N GLU A 150 2.21 -10.31 -12.34
CA GLU A 150 2.78 -9.23 -13.15
C GLU A 150 2.19 -7.85 -12.80
N ASP A 151 0.96 -7.83 -12.27
CA ASP A 151 0.29 -6.61 -11.83
C ASP A 151 0.68 -6.28 -10.38
N THR A 152 1.85 -5.68 -10.27
CA THR A 152 2.52 -5.22 -9.04
C THR A 152 2.77 -3.72 -9.12
N VAL A 153 3.02 -3.08 -7.97
CA VAL A 153 3.39 -1.66 -7.94
C VAL A 153 4.69 -1.45 -8.70
N LYS A 154 4.63 -0.66 -9.77
CA LYS A 154 5.78 -0.28 -10.60
C LYS A 154 6.58 0.88 -10.00
N GLY A 155 7.84 1.00 -10.43
CA GLY A 155 8.80 2.01 -9.97
C GLY A 155 9.72 1.53 -8.83
N GLY A 156 9.40 0.38 -8.24
CA GLY A 156 10.23 -0.29 -7.25
C GLY A 156 10.21 0.35 -5.86
N PRO A 157 11.00 -0.22 -4.92
CA PRO A 157 10.93 0.14 -3.51
C PRO A 157 11.35 1.59 -3.22
N ALA A 158 12.26 2.16 -4.02
CA ALA A 158 12.72 3.53 -3.84
C ALA A 158 11.61 4.56 -4.14
N GLU A 159 10.94 4.41 -5.29
CA GLU A 159 9.83 5.29 -5.66
C GLU A 159 8.64 5.11 -4.71
N TRP A 160 8.29 3.86 -4.39
CA TRP A 160 7.25 3.53 -3.42
C TRP A 160 7.48 4.23 -2.08
N LYS A 161 8.69 4.10 -1.52
CA LYS A 161 9.06 4.73 -0.26
C LYS A 161 8.95 6.25 -0.35
N ALA A 162 9.45 6.87 -1.43
CA ALA A 162 9.41 8.31 -1.58
C ALA A 162 7.96 8.85 -1.58
N GLN A 163 7.06 8.24 -2.34
CA GLN A 163 5.65 8.66 -2.44
C GLN A 163 4.89 8.42 -1.14
N VAL A 164 5.13 7.28 -0.47
CA VAL A 164 4.53 7.00 0.85
C VAL A 164 4.99 8.02 1.88
N GLU A 165 6.29 8.32 1.94
CA GLU A 165 6.83 9.30 2.88
C GLU A 165 6.31 10.71 2.60
N ALA A 166 6.22 11.13 1.34
CA ALA A 166 5.66 12.42 0.96
C ALA A 166 4.21 12.56 1.44
N TRP A 167 3.37 11.55 1.19
CA TRP A 167 1.98 11.53 1.63
C TRP A 167 1.86 11.55 3.17
N ILE A 168 2.70 10.78 3.87
CA ILE A 168 2.70 10.76 5.35
C ILE A 168 3.13 12.11 5.92
N GLN A 169 4.18 12.72 5.37
CA GLN A 169 4.71 14.02 5.82
C GLN A 169 3.70 15.16 5.60
N ALA A 170 2.90 15.08 4.54
CA ALA A 170 1.81 16.02 4.29
C ALA A 170 0.55 15.78 5.16
N GLY A 171 0.58 14.82 6.08
CA GLY A 171 -0.54 14.55 6.99
C GLY A 171 -1.57 13.57 6.45
N MET A 172 -1.22 12.78 5.44
CA MET A 172 -2.09 11.77 4.82
C MET A 172 -3.45 12.32 4.32
N PRO A 173 -3.44 13.34 3.44
CA PRO A 173 -4.66 13.86 2.82
C PRO A 173 -5.34 12.79 1.93
N CYS A 174 -6.67 12.83 1.85
CA CYS A 174 -7.47 11.88 1.06
C CYS A 174 -8.18 12.51 -0.14
N ASP A 175 -7.99 13.81 -0.34
CA ASP A 175 -8.62 14.68 -1.34
C ASP A 175 -7.76 14.95 -2.60
#